data_AF-A0A4Q1RDA0-F1
#
_entry.id   AF-A0A4Q1RDA0-F1
#
_cell.length_a   1.000
_cell.length_b   1.000
_cell.length_c   1.000
_cell.angle_alpha   90.00
_cell.angle_beta   90.00
_cell.angle_gamma   90.00
#
_symmetry.space_group_name_H-M   'P 1'
#
loop_
_entity.id
_entity.type
_entity.pdbx_description
1 polymer ?
#
loop_
_entity_poly.entity_id
_entity_poly.type
_entity_poly.pdbx_seq_one_letter_code
_entity_poly.pdbx_strand_id
1 'polypeptide(L)' 'MLVELEKDDIINLIKNTSPPYALINEFEEKKYGSLCGGFAEKWKWNCSKLLELSETDLYAIYQKLKKLNKGGDLL' A
#
# COMPACT_ATOMS: atom_id res chain seq x y z
N MET A 1 15.49 -1.00 -19.76
CA MET A 1 15.85 0.08 -18.82
C MET A 1 15.60 -0.44 -17.43
N LEU A 2 16.66 -0.66 -16.65
CA LEU A 2 16.53 -0.95 -15.22
C LEU A 2 16.35 0.40 -14.52
N VAL A 3 15.29 0.53 -13.74
CA VAL A 3 15.07 1.69 -12.89
C VAL A 3 15.39 1.23 -11.47
N GLU A 4 16.43 1.83 -10.89
CA GLU A 4 16.77 1.63 -9.49
C GLU A 4 15.79 2.46 -8.66
N LEU A 5 15.05 1.80 -7.77
CA LEU A 5 14.09 2.46 -6.88
C LEU A 5 14.72 2.51 -5.49
N GLU A 6 14.80 3.70 -4.92
CA GLU A 6 15.19 3.85 -3.53
C GLU A 6 14.00 3.62 -2.61
N LYS A 7 14.27 3.39 -1.32
CA LYS A 7 13.23 3.16 -0.31
C LYS A 7 12.11 4.19 -0.35
N ASP A 8 12.46 5.47 -0.48
CA ASP A 8 11.50 6.57 -0.50
C ASP A 8 10.61 6.55 -1.74
N ASP A 9 11.12 6.10 -2.89
CA ASP A 9 10.31 5.92 -4.09
C ASP A 9 9.24 4.86 -3.87
N ILE A 10 9.60 3.73 -3.25
CA ILE A 10 8.65 2.65 -2.95
C ILE A 10 7.57 3.13 -1.98
N ILE A 11 7.96 3.90 -0.95
CA ILE A 11 6.99 4.48 0.00
C ILE A 11 6.03 5.43 -0.72
N ASN A 12 6.53 6.26 -1.63
CA ASN A 12 5.69 7.18 -2.41
C ASN A 12 4.73 6.43 -3.36
N LEU A 13 5.17 5.33 -3.96
CA LEU A 13 4.31 4.46 -4.77
C LEU A 13 3.19 3.82 -3.94
N ILE A 14 3.51 3.33 -2.73
CA ILE A 14 2.52 2.77 -1.81
C ILE A 14 1.51 3.84 -1.39
N LYS A 15 2.00 5.02 -0.96
CA LYS A 15 1.15 6.11 -0.44
C LYS A 15 0.14 6.63 -1.45
N ASN A 16 0.50 6.63 -2.73
CA ASN A 16 -0.38 7.08 -3.82
C ASN A 16 -1.34 5.98 -4.31
N THR A 17 -1.34 4.81 -3.68
CA THR A 17 -2.23 3.69 -4.02
C THR A 17 -3.23 3.46 -2.89
N SER A 18 -4.50 3.22 -3.22
CA SER A 18 -5.47 2.69 -2.24
C SER A 18 -5.41 1.16 -2.26
N PRO A 19 -5.31 0.49 -1.10
CA PRO A 19 -5.40 -0.96 -1.06
C PRO A 19 -6.80 -1.43 -1.47
N PRO A 20 -6.90 -2.56 -2.18
CA PRO A 20 -8.16 -3.26 -2.37
C PRO A 20 -8.76 -3.70 -1.03
N TYR A 21 -10.09 -3.76 -0.94
CA TYR A 21 -10.80 -4.16 0.28
C TYR A 21 -10.32 -5.49 0.87
N ALA A 22 -9.93 -6.45 0.02
CA ALA A 22 -9.40 -7.75 0.47
C ALA A 22 -8.10 -7.65 1.30
N LEU A 23 -7.32 -6.57 1.16
CA LEU A 23 -6.08 -6.35 1.91
C LEU A 23 -6.25 -5.42 3.11
N ILE A 24 -7.40 -4.74 3.25
CA ILE A 24 -7.60 -3.72 4.27
C ILE A 24 -7.41 -4.32 5.67
N ASN A 25 -8.10 -5.42 5.97
CA ASN A 25 -7.99 -6.06 7.29
C ASN A 25 -6.55 -6.48 7.62
N GLU A 26 -5.84 -7.09 6.65
CA GLU A 26 -4.43 -7.47 6.83
C GLU A 26 -3.54 -6.24 7.12
N PHE A 27 -3.80 -5.13 6.43
CA PHE A 27 -3.01 -3.90 6.57
C PHE A 27 -3.34 -3.13 7.86
N GLU A 28 -4.58 -3.20 8.34
CA GLU A 28 -4.96 -2.67 9.65
C GLU A 28 -4.33 -3.46 10.80
N GLU A 29 -4.38 -4.80 10.75
CA GLU A 29 -3.74 -5.67 11.75
C GLU A 29 -2.23 -5.40 11.85
N LYS A 30 -1.58 -5.18 10.70
CA LYS A 30 -0.16 -4.82 10.62
C LYS A 30 0.14 -3.35 10.91
N LYS A 31 -0.90 -2.54 11.17
CA LYS A 31 -0.82 -1.10 11.47
C LYS A 31 -0.18 -0.28 10.35
N TYR A 32 -0.28 -0.75 9.11
CA TYR A 32 0.21 -0.04 7.93
C TYR A 32 -0.67 1.14 7.56
N GLY A 33 -1.92 1.15 8.03
CA GLY A 33 -2.86 2.25 7.85
C GLY A 33 -4.20 1.91 8.49
N SER A 34 -5.19 2.74 8.20
CA SER A 34 -6.58 2.49 8.62
C SER A 34 -7.57 3.09 7.63
N LEU A 35 -8.75 2.48 7.55
CA LEU A 35 -9.91 3.09 6.93
C LEU A 35 -10.37 4.29 7.77
N CYS A 36 -10.56 5.41 7.10
CA CYS A 36 -11.01 6.66 7.69
C CYS A 36 -12.20 7.20 6.89
N GLY A 37 -13.23 7.68 7.59
CA GLY A 37 -14.38 8.36 6.97
C GLY A 37 -15.69 7.64 7.25
N GLY A 38 -16.71 8.40 7.67
CA GLY A 38 -18.05 7.86 7.93
C GLY A 38 -18.87 7.66 6.66
N PHE A 39 -19.05 8.73 5.87
CA PHE A 39 -19.86 8.70 4.64
C PHE A 39 -19.05 8.46 3.36
N ALA A 40 -17.73 8.63 3.41
CA ALA A 40 -16.83 8.38 2.30
C ALA A 40 -15.57 7.71 2.86
N GLU A 41 -15.57 6.38 2.82
CA GLU A 41 -14.45 5.56 3.27
C GLU A 41 -13.21 5.85 2.41
N LYS A 42 -12.11 6.21 3.07
CA LYS A 42 -10.81 6.43 2.45
C LYS A 42 -9.75 5.73 3.27
N TRP A 43 -8.86 5.02 2.59
CA TRP A 43 -7.69 4.44 3.25
C TRP A 43 -6.65 5.53 3.55
N LYS A 44 -6.11 5.52 4.77
CA LYS A 44 -5.01 6.40 5.18
C LYS A 44 -3.81 5.57 5.60
N TRP A 45 -2.71 5.68 4.86
CA TRP A 45 -1.44 5.04 5.19
C TRP A 45 -0.77 5.67 6.43
N ASN A 46 -0.22 4.81 7.28
CA ASN A 46 0.63 5.18 8.41
C ASN A 46 2.07 5.39 7.92
N CYS A 47 2.41 6.64 7.60
CA CYS A 47 3.71 7.00 7.06
C CYS A 47 4.87 6.68 8.03
N SER A 48 4.68 6.90 9.33
CA SER A 48 5.68 6.57 10.35
C SER A 48 5.99 5.08 10.33
N LYS A 49 4.96 4.23 10.23
CA LYS A 49 5.17 2.78 10.19
C LYS A 49 5.86 2.33 8.90
N LEU A 50 5.50 2.91 7.76
CA LEU A 50 6.15 2.59 6.48
C LEU A 50 7.64 2.95 6.48
N LEU A 51 8.03 4.07 7.11
CA LEU A 51 9.43 4.48 7.23
C LEU A 51 10.27 3.50 8.07
N GLU A 52 9.68 2.83 9.05
CA GLU A 52 10.35 1.82 9.87
C GLU A 52 10.62 0.49 9.12
N LEU A 53 9.91 0.22 8.03
CA LEU A 53 10.03 -1.04 7.31
C LEU A 53 11.33 -1.15 6.51
N SER A 54 11.76 -2.38 6.29
CA SER A 54 12.85 -2.67 5.34
C SER A 54 12.39 -2.43 3.90
N GLU A 55 13.33 -2.20 2.98
CA GLU A 55 13.03 -2.11 1.55
C GLU A 55 12.34 -3.37 1.02
N THR A 56 12.76 -4.55 1.49
CA THR A 56 12.15 -5.83 1.12
C THR A 56 10.68 -5.91 1.51
N ASP A 57 10.34 -5.47 2.73
CA ASP A 57 8.96 -5.47 3.21
C ASP A 57 8.10 -4.46 2.45
N LEU A 58 8.64 -3.26 2.20
CA LEU A 58 7.97 -2.24 1.39
C LEU A 58 7.71 -2.75 -0.03
N TYR A 59 8.70 -3.41 -0.63
CA TYR A 59 8.54 -3.99 -1.96
C TYR A 59 7.49 -5.10 -1.97
N ALA A 60 7.42 -5.94 -0.92
CA ALA A 60 6.38 -6.96 -0.80
C ALA A 60 4.97 -6.34 -0.70
N ILE A 61 4.80 -5.24 0.04
CA ILE A 61 3.54 -4.49 0.10
C ILE A 61 3.17 -3.96 -1.29
N TYR A 62 4.12 -3.30 -1.97
CA TYR A 62 3.91 -2.77 -3.32
C TYR A 62 3.51 -3.88 -4.31
N GLN A 63 4.14 -5.05 -4.24
CA GLN A 63 3.76 -6.19 -5.07
C GLN A 63 2.34 -6.68 -4.79
N LYS A 64 1.92 -6.76 -3.53
CA LYS A 64 0.54 -7.14 -3.16
C LYS A 64 -0.46 -6.16 -3.76
N LEU A 65 -0.21 -4.85 -3.62
CA LEU A 65 -1.03 -3.80 -4.20
C LEU A 65 -1.10 -3.93 -5.73
N LYS A 66 0.04 -4.13 -6.38
CA LYS A 66 0.12 -4.23 -7.85
C LYS A 66 -0.56 -5.47 -8.42
N LYS A 67 -0.43 -6.64 -7.76
CA LYS A 67 -1.05 -7.90 -8.21
C LYS A 67 -2.57 -7.82 -8.19
N LEU A 68 -3.13 -7.18 -7.18
CA LEU A 68 -4.58 -7.09 -7.01
C LEU A 68 -5.20 -5.94 -7.80
N ASN A 69 -4.45 -4.86 -8.07
CA ASN A 69 -4.90 -3.81 -8.99
C ASN A 69 -4.97 -4.27 -10.46
N LYS A 70 -4.19 -5.28 -10.85
CA LYS A 70 -4.30 -5.91 -12.19
C LYS A 70 -5.55 -6.79 -12.36
N GLY A 71 -6.34 -7.00 -11.30
CA GLY A 71 -7.65 -7.64 -11.36
C GLY A 71 -8.81 -6.69 -11.67
N GLY A 72 -8.55 -5.38 -11.83
CA GLY A 72 -9.56 -4.36 -12.13
C GLY A 72 -10.00 -4.28 -13.60
N ASP A 73 -9.43 -5.10 -14.50
CA ASP A 73 -9.81 -5.18 -15.93
C ASP A 73 -10.86 -6.28 -16.22
N LEU A 74 -11.62 -6.71 -15.21
CA LEU A 74 -12.81 -7.55 -15.40
C LEU A 74 -14.03 -6.82 -14.87
N LEU A 75 -14.40 -5.75 -15.59
CA LEU A 75 -15.80 -5.34 -15.75
C LEU A 75 -16.48 -6.23 -16.80
#